data_AF-A0A931BP07-F1
#
_entry.id   AF-A0A931BP07-F1
#
_cell.length_a   1.000
_cell.length_b   1.000
_cell.length_c   1.000
_cell.angle_alpha   90.00
_cell.angle_beta   90.00
_cell.angle_gamma   90.00
#
_symmetry.space_group_name_H-M   'P 1'
#
loop_
_entity.id
_entity.type
_entity.pdbx_description
1 polymer ?
#
loop_
_entity_poly.entity_id
_entity_poly.type
_entity_poly.pdbx_seq_one_letter_code
_entity_poly.pdbx_strand_id
1 'polypeptide(L)'
;MRPELERLRLIEQQLLNSSTALPAEDWQLRLLLDGELAADTAAQQQLYQGLRLAGRRQLRRELADIHARLYELPASPWARLWQRMKPW
;
A
#
# COMPACT_ATOMS: atom_id res chain seq x y z
N MET A 1 0.98 18.41 26.19
CA MET A 1 0.58 17.51 25.09
C MET A 1 0.84 16.08 25.53
N ARG A 2 0.20 15.06 24.91
CA ARG A 2 0.44 13.64 25.28
C ARG A 2 1.79 13.20 24.72
N PRO A 3 2.73 12.72 25.57
CA PRO A 3 4.08 12.38 25.13
C PRO A 3 4.10 11.26 24.08
N GLU A 4 3.12 10.36 24.11
CA GLU A 4 3.02 9.26 23.14
C GLU A 4 2.74 9.77 21.72
N LEU A 5 1.95 10.85 21.59
CA LEU A 5 1.62 11.44 20.28
C LEU A 5 2.81 12.21 19.68
N GLU A 6 3.64 12.80 20.53
CA GLU A 6 4.85 13.49 20.08
C GLU A 6 5.89 12.48 19.54
N ARG A 7 6.04 11.33 20.23
CA ARG A 7 6.89 10.24 19.77
C ARG A 7 6.43 9.70 18.41
N LEU A 8 5.13 9.43 18.27
CA LEU A 8 4.55 8.95 17.02
C LEU A 8 4.78 9.93 15.87
N ARG A 9 4.54 11.22 16.11
CA ARG A 9 4.80 12.29 15.15
C ARG A 9 6.27 12.32 14.71
N LEU A 10 7.19 12.16 15.65
CA LEU A 10 8.62 12.15 15.36
C LEU A 10 9.00 10.95 14.47
N ILE A 11 8.50 9.76 14.80
CA ILE A 11 8.69 8.56 13.99
C ILE A 11 8.16 8.78 12.56
N GLU A 12 6.95 9.33 12.43
CA GLU A 12 6.35 9.62 11.12
C GLU A 12 7.17 10.62 10.31
N GLN A 13 7.61 11.71 10.94
CA GLN A 13 8.46 12.71 10.31
C GLN A 13 9.73 12.09 9.73
N GLN A 14 10.33 11.13 10.45
CA GLN A 14 11.51 10.44 9.98
C GLN A 14 11.22 9.42 8.88
N LEU A 15 10.21 8.57 9.06
CA LEU A 15 9.90 7.50 8.10
C LEU A 15 9.39 8.02 6.76
N LEU A 16 8.71 9.17 6.76
CA LEU A 16 8.20 9.81 5.55
C LEU A 16 9.20 10.78 4.91
N ASN A 17 10.41 10.88 5.46
CA ASN A 17 11.47 11.77 4.99
C ASN A 17 10.98 13.23 4.86
N SER A 18 10.26 13.70 5.87
CA SER A 18 9.71 15.06 5.92
C SER A 18 10.83 16.10 6.02
N SER A 19 10.51 17.37 5.74
CA SER A 19 11.47 18.49 5.91
C SER A 19 11.95 18.68 7.36
N THR A 20 11.22 18.10 8.31
CA THR A 20 11.54 18.11 9.75
C THR A 20 12.25 16.84 10.22
N ALA A 21 12.58 15.92 9.31
CA ALA A 21 13.33 14.72 9.63
C ALA A 21 14.71 15.09 10.20
N LEU A 22 15.15 14.34 11.21
CA LEU A 22 16.49 14.46 11.73
C LEU A 22 17.49 13.93 10.69
N PRO A 23 18.74 14.44 10.70
CA PRO A 23 19.83 13.82 9.98
C PRO A 23 19.92 12.32 10.30
N ALA A 24 20.29 11.51 9.30
CA ALA A 24 20.29 10.05 9.45
C ALA A 24 21.17 9.58 10.62
N GLU A 25 22.32 10.22 10.83
CA GLU A 25 23.26 9.91 11.91
C GLU A 25 22.65 10.17 13.29
N ASP A 26 22.03 11.35 13.48
CA ASP A 26 21.36 11.73 14.73
C ASP A 26 20.18 10.82 15.03
N TRP A 27 19.41 10.47 14.00
CA TRP A 27 18.30 9.53 14.13
C TRP A 27 18.79 8.16 14.57
N GLN A 28 19.85 7.66 13.95
CA GLN A 28 20.39 6.35 14.28
C GLN A 28 20.97 6.30 15.70
N LEU A 29 21.63 7.37 16.15
CA LEU A 29 22.09 7.50 17.52
C LEU A 29 20.90 7.48 18.51
N ARG A 30 19.80 8.17 18.20
CA ARG A 30 18.59 8.13 19.04
C ARG A 30 17.99 6.73 19.13
N LEU A 31 17.90 6.01 18.02
CA LEU A 31 17.40 4.63 18.03
C LEU A 31 18.28 3.68 18.86
N LEU A 32 19.60 3.91 18.90
CA LEU A 32 20.52 3.11 19.71
C LEU A 32 20.38 3.40 21.21
N LEU A 33 20.05 4.65 21.58
CA LEU A 33 19.92 5.07 22.97
C LEU A 33 18.52 4.85 23.56
N ASP A 34 17.49 4.84 22.71
CA ASP A 34 16.09 4.67 23.10
C ASP A 34 15.50 3.41 22.46
N GLY A 35 15.47 2.32 23.24
CA GLY A 35 14.98 1.02 22.80
C GLY A 35 13.47 0.98 22.53
N GLU A 36 12.67 1.79 23.24
CA GLU A 36 11.23 1.90 22.97
C GLU A 36 11.01 2.57 21.62
N LEU A 37 11.71 3.67 21.36
CA LEU A 37 11.64 4.38 20.09
C LEU A 37 12.05 3.48 18.92
N ALA A 38 13.07 2.63 19.11
CA ALA A 38 13.48 1.65 18.11
C ALA A 38 12.41 0.60 17.84
N ALA A 39 11.79 0.05 18.89
CA ALA A 39 10.71 -0.91 18.76
C ALA A 39 9.48 -0.30 18.05
N ASP A 40 9.08 0.90 18.45
CA ASP A 40 7.95 1.63 17.85
C ASP A 40 8.22 1.95 16.37
N THR A 41 9.44 2.38 16.05
CA THR A 41 9.85 2.65 14.67
C THR A 41 9.80 1.38 13.81
N ALA A 42 10.30 0.25 14.33
CA ALA A 42 10.26 -1.03 13.62
C ALA A 42 8.82 -1.49 13.39
N ALA A 43 7.94 -1.37 14.39
CA ALA A 43 6.53 -1.69 14.26
C ALA A 43 5.85 -0.83 13.18
N GLN A 44 6.11 0.47 13.17
CA GLN A 44 5.54 1.40 12.18
C GLN A 44 6.02 1.10 10.76
N GLN A 45 7.30 0.75 10.60
CA GLN A 45 7.84 0.31 9.30
C GLN A 45 7.15 -0.95 8.78
N GLN A 46 6.94 -1.95 9.65
CA GLN A 46 6.24 -3.19 9.30
C GLN A 46 4.78 -2.91 8.89
N LEU A 47 4.09 -2.05 9.63
CA LEU A 47 2.72 -1.61 9.31
C LEU A 47 2.65 -0.97 7.93
N TYR A 48 3.54 -0.01 7.63
CA TYR A 48 3.60 0.64 6.32
C TYR A 48 3.94 -0.31 5.18
N GLN A 49 4.81 -1.29 5.41
CA GLN A 49 5.07 -2.35 4.42
C GLN A 49 3.82 -3.18 4.16
N GLY A 50 3.11 -3.58 5.22
CA GLY A 50 1.85 -4.32 5.12
C GLY A 50 0.79 -3.56 4.33
N LEU A 51 0.57 -2.29 4.67
CA LEU A 51 -0.37 -1.41 3.97
C LEU A 51 -0.01 -1.25 2.49
N ARG A 52 1.27 -1.00 2.16
CA ARG A 52 1.73 -0.90 0.77
C ARG A 52 1.51 -2.20 -0.01
N LEU A 53 1.70 -3.36 0.61
CA LEU A 53 1.47 -4.64 -0.05
C LEU A 53 -0.02 -4.90 -0.28
N ALA A 54 -0.85 -4.68 0.74
CA ALA A 54 -2.30 -4.84 0.65
C ALA A 54 -2.89 -3.89 -0.40
N GLY A 55 -2.50 -2.61 -0.37
CA GLY A 55 -2.91 -1.61 -1.36
C GLY A 55 -2.53 -2.01 -2.79
N ARG A 56 -1.30 -2.50 -3.02
CA ARG A 56 -0.89 -3.02 -4.35
C ARG A 56 -1.74 -4.19 -4.81
N ARG A 57 -2.10 -5.11 -3.91
CA ARG A 57 -2.97 -6.25 -4.23
C ARG A 57 -4.38 -5.77 -4.59
N GLN A 58 -4.91 -4.82 -3.83
CA GLN A 58 -6.22 -4.24 -4.07
C GLN A 58 -6.28 -3.53 -5.43
N LEU A 59 -5.32 -2.63 -5.71
CA LEU A 59 -5.23 -1.92 -6.99
C LEU A 59 -5.14 -2.88 -8.18
N ARG A 60 -4.40 -3.99 -8.06
CA ARG A 60 -4.32 -4.99 -9.12
C ARG A 60 -5.67 -5.66 -9.39
N ARG A 61 -6.45 -5.96 -8.34
CA ARG A 61 -7.80 -6.52 -8.49
C ARG A 61 -8.72 -5.52 -9.18
N GLU A 62 -8.73 -4.27 -8.71
CA GLU A 62 -9.55 -3.21 -9.30
C GLU A 62 -9.21 -2.96 -10.77
N LEU A 63 -7.92 -2.94 -11.13
CA LEU A 63 -7.49 -2.82 -12.51
C LEU A 63 -7.91 -4.02 -13.36
N ALA A 64 -7.81 -5.24 -12.84
CA ALA A 64 -8.28 -6.44 -13.53
C ALA A 64 -9.80 -6.40 -13.76
N ASP A 65 -10.58 -5.98 -12.75
CA ASP A 65 -12.02 -5.84 -12.85
C ASP A 65 -12.43 -4.77 -13.87
N ILE A 66 -11.73 -3.63 -13.88
CA ILE A 66 -11.94 -2.57 -14.88
C ILE A 66 -11.61 -3.10 -16.28
N HIS A 67 -10.48 -3.79 -16.44
CA HIS A 67 -10.08 -4.35 -17.73
C HIS A 67 -11.11 -5.37 -18.24
N ALA A 68 -11.56 -6.30 -17.39
CA ALA A 68 -12.59 -7.27 -17.76
C ALA A 68 -13.89 -6.57 -18.18
N ARG A 69 -14.32 -5.54 -17.46
CA ARG A 69 -15.53 -4.78 -17.82
C ARG A 69 -15.40 -4.02 -19.15
N LEU A 70 -14.21 -3.51 -19.47
CA LEU A 70 -13.99 -2.73 -20.68
C LEU A 70 -13.74 -3.60 -21.92
N TYR A 71 -13.04 -4.73 -21.76
CA TYR A 71 -12.52 -5.51 -22.88
C TYR A 71 -13.06 -6.94 -22.95
N GLU A 72 -13.52 -7.50 -21.83
CA GLU A 72 -14.15 -8.84 -21.79
C GLU A 72 -15.67 -8.72 -21.77
N LEU A 73 -16.24 -7.81 -22.58
CA LEU A 73 -17.65 -7.94 -22.94
C LEU A 73 -17.83 -9.31 -23.61
N PRO A 74 -18.61 -10.24 -23.03
CA PRO A 74 -18.92 -11.48 -23.72
C PRO A 74 -19.82 -11.11 -24.89
N ALA A 75 -19.37 -11.51 -26.09
CA ALA A 75 -20.20 -11.94 -27.21
C ALA A 75 -21.58 -11.26 -27.24
N SER A 76 -21.68 -10.18 -28.03
CA SER A 76 -22.93 -9.67 -28.58
C SER A 76 -23.96 -10.79 -28.70
N PRO A 77 -25.24 -10.62 -28.33
CA PRO A 77 -26.27 -11.66 -28.45
C PRO A 77 -26.23 -12.38 -29.81
N TRP A 78 -25.81 -11.64 -30.84
CA TRP A 78 -25.51 -12.09 -32.20
C TRP A 78 -24.42 -13.17 -32.31
N ALA A 79 -23.33 -13.10 -31.54
CA ALA A 79 -22.26 -14.10 -31.55
C ALA A 79 -22.69 -15.46 -30.95
N ARG A 80 -23.60 -15.45 -29.96
CA ARG A 80 -24.25 -16.69 -29.46
C ARG A 80 -25.29 -17.24 -30.45
N LEU A 81 -25.99 -16.37 -31.17
CA LEU A 81 -26.92 -16.75 -32.24
C LEU A 81 -26.19 -17.37 -33.45
N TRP A 82 -25.01 -16.84 -33.82
CA TRP A 82 -24.21 -17.37 -34.93
C TRP A 82 -23.62 -18.76 -34.66
N GLN A 83 -23.20 -19.06 -33.42
CA GLN A 83 -22.76 -20.41 -33.05
C GLN A 83 -23.90 -21.45 -33.13
N ARG A 84 -25.15 -21.02 -32.98
CA ARG A 84 -26.34 -21.89 -33.06
C ARG A 84 -26.87 -22.06 -34.49
N MET A 85 -26.33 -21.31 -35.45
CA MET A 85 -26.71 -21.32 -36.87
C MET A 85 -25.69 -22.00 -37.79
N LYS A 86 -24.62 -22.62 -37.28
CA LYS A 86 -23.76 -23.49 -38.09
C LYS A 86 -24.36 -24.91 -38.16
N PRO A 87 -24.98 -25.32 -39.27
CA PRO A 87 -25.09 -26.74 -39.57
C PRO A 87 -23.70 -27.26 -39.95
N TRP A 88 -23.52 -28.56 -39.78
CA TRP A 88 -22.35 -29.32 -40.26
C TRP A 88 -22.11 -29.11 -41.75
#